data_AF-A0A7L3GWW2-F1
#
_entry.id   AF-A0A7L3GWW2-F1
#
_cell.length_a   1.000
_cell.length_b   1.000
_cell.length_c   1.000
_cell.angle_alpha   90.00
_cell.angle_beta   90.00
_cell.angle_gamma   90.00
#
_symmetry.space_group_name_H-M   'P 1'
#
loop_
_entity.id
_entity.type
_entity.pdbx_description
1 polymer ?
#
loop_
_entity_poly.entity_id
_entity_poly.type
_entity_poly.pdbx_seq_one_letter_code
_entity_poly.pdbx_strand_id
1 'polypeptide(L)'
;LDKHRRPNFLVVEKETSLAEIEETFRGFLAREDVGMILISQALAEQIRPAVAAHARALPAVLEIPSKDHPYDPARDSVLRRARGLFAPDELR
;
A
#
# COMPACT_ATOMS: atom_id res chain seq x y z
N LEU A 1 3.29 -19.44 0.66
CA LEU A 1 4.75 -19.21 0.80
C LEU A 1 5.35 -19.25 -0.59
N ASP A 2 6.37 -18.45 -0.88
CA ASP A 2 7.04 -18.49 -2.20
C ASP A 2 7.91 -19.76 -2.36
N LYS A 3 8.61 -19.88 -3.50
CA LYS A 3 9.57 -20.97 -3.79
C LYS A 3 10.71 -21.10 -2.75
N HIS A 4 10.94 -20.08 -1.94
CA HIS A 4 11.91 -20.03 -0.85
C HIS A 4 11.28 -20.12 0.53
N ARG A 5 9.99 -20.52 0.61
CA ARG A 5 9.21 -20.60 1.85
C ARG A 5 9.05 -19.27 2.59
N ARG A 6 9.16 -18.12 1.91
CA ARG A 6 8.93 -16.80 2.51
C ARG A 6 7.42 -16.51 2.62
N PRO A 7 6.97 -15.87 3.72
CA PRO A 7 5.60 -15.42 3.86
C PRO A 7 5.23 -14.35 2.82
N ASN A 8 3.93 -14.22 2.58
CA ASN A 8 3.30 -13.16 1.78
C ASN A 8 2.53 -12.17 2.66
N PHE A 9 2.90 -12.11 3.94
CA PHE A 9 2.34 -11.21 4.94
C PHE A 9 3.44 -10.78 5.90
N LEU A 10 3.22 -9.63 6.53
CA LEU A 10 3.97 -9.16 7.68
C LEU A 10 2.94 -8.78 8.73
N VAL A 11 3.06 -9.34 9.93
CA VAL A 11 2.27 -8.88 11.08
C VAL A 11 3.04 -7.72 11.69
N VAL A 12 2.41 -6.55 11.72
CA VAL A 12 3.01 -5.33 12.26
C VAL A 12 2.53 -5.15 13.70
N GLU A 13 3.47 -5.18 14.62
CA GLU A 13 3.28 -4.90 16.04
C GLU A 13 3.83 -3.51 16.40
N LYS A 14 3.77 -3.11 17.67
CA LYS A 14 4.24 -1.77 18.09
C LYS A 14 5.75 -1.61 18.00
N GLU A 15 6.46 -2.73 18.06
CA GLU A 15 7.90 -2.86 18.08
C GLU A 15 8.47 -2.99 16.66
N THR A 16 7.62 -3.25 15.66
CA THR A 16 8.03 -3.36 14.26
C THR A 16 8.55 -2.02 13.76
N SER A 17 9.77 -2.02 13.23
CA SER A 17 10.40 -0.78 12.77
C SER A 17 9.86 -0.31 11.43
N LEU A 18 9.88 1.01 11.20
CA LEU A 18 9.55 1.61 9.90
C LEU A 18 10.39 1.02 8.76
N ALA A 19 11.67 0.77 9.03
CA ALA A 19 12.59 0.19 8.05
C ALA A 19 12.17 -1.21 7.62
N GLU A 20 11.71 -2.04 8.57
CA GLU A 20 11.24 -3.40 8.30
C GLU A 20 9.95 -3.41 7.47
N ILE A 21 9.03 -2.48 7.74
CA ILE A 21 7.80 -2.31 6.95
C ILE A 21 8.15 -1.90 5.52
N GLU A 22 9.05 -0.93 5.36
CA GLU A 22 9.47 -0.46 4.04
C GLU A 22 10.21 -1.54 3.24
N GLU A 23 11.15 -2.24 3.87
CA GLU A 23 11.89 -3.35 3.26
C GLU A 23 10.94 -4.45 2.81
N THR A 24 9.97 -4.82 3.66
CA THR A 24 8.98 -5.84 3.32
C THR A 24 8.08 -5.40 2.17
N PHE A 25 7.62 -4.15 2.18
CA PHE A 25 6.84 -3.59 1.07
C PHE A 25 7.61 -3.65 -0.25
N ARG A 26 8.87 -3.19 -0.25
CA ARG A 26 9.75 -3.26 -1.45
C ARG A 26 10.01 -4.71 -1.86
N GLY A 27 10.15 -5.62 -0.90
CA GLY A 27 10.28 -7.06 -1.15
C GLY A 27 9.06 -7.64 -1.85
N PHE A 28 7.84 -7.24 -1.46
CA PHE A 28 6.61 -7.64 -2.16
C PHE A 28 6.48 -6.99 -3.54
N LEU A 29 6.94 -5.75 -3.73
CA LEU A 29 6.98 -5.10 -5.05
C LEU A 29 7.92 -5.81 -6.03
N ALA A 30 9.02 -6.40 -5.55
CA ALA A 30 10.00 -7.11 -6.37
C ALA A 30 9.57 -8.53 -6.73
N ARG A 31 8.50 -9.05 -6.12
CA ARG A 31 8.01 -10.41 -6.34
C ARG A 31 7.08 -10.48 -7.55
N GLU A 32 7.48 -11.28 -8.54
CA GLU A 32 6.68 -11.53 -9.75
C GLU A 32 5.41 -12.36 -9.47
N ASP A 33 5.38 -13.10 -8.36
CA ASP A 33 4.24 -13.92 -7.94
C ASP A 33 3.19 -13.15 -7.12
N VAL A 34 3.38 -11.85 -6.91
CA VAL A 34 2.45 -10.98 -6.18
C VAL A 34 1.72 -10.08 -7.19
N GLY A 35 0.40 -10.24 -7.29
CA GLY A 35 -0.44 -9.38 -8.13
C GLY A 35 -1.04 -8.17 -7.39
N MET A 36 -1.22 -8.30 -6.07
CA MET A 36 -1.85 -7.28 -5.24
C MET A 36 -1.23 -7.26 -3.83
N ILE A 37 -1.07 -6.07 -3.27
CA ILE A 37 -0.59 -5.82 -1.91
C ILE A 37 -1.68 -5.06 -1.18
N LEU A 38 -2.19 -5.67 -0.11
CA LEU A 38 -3.13 -5.03 0.81
C LEU A 38 -2.33 -4.48 2.00
N ILE A 39 -2.48 -3.19 2.27
CA ILE A 39 -1.81 -2.51 3.38
C ILE A 39 -2.81 -1.65 4.14
N SER A 40 -2.70 -1.57 5.47
CA SER A 40 -3.58 -0.66 6.20
C SER A 40 -3.19 0.79 5.90
N GLN A 41 -4.19 1.66 5.79
CA GLN A 41 -3.95 3.06 5.47
C GLN A 41 -3.01 3.76 6.47
N ALA A 42 -3.11 3.40 7.75
CA ALA A 42 -2.22 3.93 8.80
C ALA A 42 -0.75 3.52 8.62
N LEU A 43 -0.48 2.33 8.07
CA LEU A 43 0.88 1.88 7.75
C LEU A 43 1.35 2.46 6.43
N ALA A 44 0.46 2.58 5.43
CA ALA A 44 0.77 3.19 4.15
C ALA A 44 1.22 4.65 4.30
N GLU A 45 0.67 5.40 5.28
CA GLU A 45 1.14 6.76 5.54
C GLU A 45 2.55 6.83 6.12
N GLN A 46 2.94 5.84 6.91
CA GLN A 46 4.27 5.80 7.51
C GLN A 46 5.37 5.56 6.45
N ILE A 47 5.04 4.80 5.39
CA ILE A 47 5.94 4.52 4.27
C ILE A 47 5.50 5.23 2.98
N ARG A 48 4.84 6.39 3.09
CA ARG A 48 4.26 7.12 1.96
C ARG A 48 5.24 7.36 0.80
N PRO A 49 6.54 7.69 1.02
CA PRO A 49 7.50 7.83 -0.07
C PRO A 49 7.66 6.54 -0.90
N ALA A 50 7.69 5.37 -0.26
CA ALA A 50 7.83 4.09 -0.94
C ALA A 50 6.58 3.73 -1.76
N VAL A 51 5.38 3.97 -1.19
CA VAL A 51 4.10 3.74 -1.88
C VAL A 51 3.96 4.68 -3.08
N ALA A 52 4.29 5.96 -2.91
CA ALA A 52 4.19 6.96 -3.96
C ALA A 52 5.20 6.72 -5.11
N ALA A 53 6.38 6.19 -4.81
CA ALA A 53 7.39 5.83 -5.80
C ALA A 53 6.98 4.63 -6.69
N HIS A 54 6.02 3.80 -6.24
CA HIS A 54 5.53 2.68 -7.05
C HIS A 54 4.51 3.15 -8.09
N ALA A 55 4.96 3.25 -9.35
CA ALA A 55 4.15 3.68 -10.49
C ALA A 55 3.74 2.54 -11.43
N ARG A 56 4.22 1.31 -11.22
CA ARG A 56 3.87 0.16 -12.07
C ARG A 56 2.44 -0.29 -11.76
N ALA A 57 1.74 -0.78 -12.78
CA ALA A 57 0.38 -1.30 -12.62
C ALA A 57 0.33 -2.55 -11.73
N LEU A 58 1.38 -3.38 -11.76
CA LEU A 58 1.51 -4.58 -10.93
C LEU A 58 2.79 -4.54 -10.08
N PRO A 59 2.74 -5.03 -8.83
CA PRO A 59 1.52 -5.39 -8.09
C PRO A 59 0.65 -4.15 -7.78
N ALA A 60 -0.68 -4.33 -7.77
CA ALA A 60 -1.61 -3.27 -7.36
C ALA A 60 -1.53 -3.07 -5.84
N VAL A 61 -1.39 -1.82 -5.38
CA VAL A 61 -1.35 -1.48 -3.94
C VAL A 61 -2.69 -0.91 -3.53
N LEU A 62 -3.34 -1.53 -2.54
CA LEU A 62 -4.63 -1.10 -2.02
C LEU A 62 -4.55 -0.81 -0.52
N GLU A 63 -5.01 0.38 -0.14
CA GLU A 63 -5.07 0.84 1.25
C GLU A 63 -6.42 0.44 1.86
N ILE A 64 -6.40 -0.31 2.97
CA ILE A 64 -7.59 -0.76 3.68
C ILE A 64 -7.72 -0.07 5.05
N PRO A 65 -8.94 0.13 5.57
CA PRO A 65 -9.14 0.57 6.94
C PRO A 65 -8.58 -0.47 7.93
N SER A 66 -8.31 0.00 9.15
CA SER A 66 -7.97 -0.87 10.29
C SER A 66 -9.08 -0.81 11.34
N LYS A 67 -9.02 -1.70 12.34
CA LYS A 67 -10.00 -1.73 13.44
C LYS A 67 -10.08 -0.39 14.18
N ASP A 68 -8.93 0.24 14.41
CA ASP A 68 -8.83 1.46 15.24
C ASP A 68 -8.80 2.74 14.40
N HIS A 69 -8.45 2.66 13.11
CA HIS A 69 -8.37 3.81 12.20
C HIS A 69 -9.30 3.62 11.00
N PRO A 70 -10.41 4.39 10.90
CA PRO A 70 -11.31 4.35 9.76
C PRO A 70 -10.62 4.88 8.49
N TYR A 71 -11.19 4.52 7.33
CA TYR A 71 -10.66 4.93 6.04
C TYR A 71 -10.86 6.43 5.77
N ASP A 72 -9.82 7.12 5.32
CA ASP A 72 -9.85 8.53 4.90
C ASP A 72 -9.59 8.64 3.37
N PRO A 73 -10.61 8.92 2.55
CA PRO A 73 -10.46 9.04 1.09
C PRO A 73 -9.49 10.13 0.64
N ALA A 74 -9.24 11.16 1.45
CA ALA A 74 -8.30 12.22 1.10
C ALA A 74 -6.84 11.76 1.17
N ARG A 75 -6.58 10.72 1.96
CA ARG A 75 -5.25 10.20 2.25
C ARG A 75 -4.84 9.04 1.34
N ASP A 76 -5.77 8.43 0.62
CA ASP A 76 -5.51 7.30 -0.27
C ASP A 76 -4.69 7.72 -1.52
N SER A 77 -3.63 6.96 -1.81
CA SER A 77 -2.73 7.24 -2.93
C SER A 77 -3.34 7.01 -4.32
N VAL A 78 -4.24 6.04 -4.46
CA VAL A 78 -4.97 5.75 -5.71
C VAL A 78 -5.95 6.89 -6.00
N LEU A 79 -6.72 7.31 -5.00
CA LEU A 79 -7.64 8.45 -5.16
C LEU A 79 -6.91 9.76 -5.44
N ARG A 80 -5.74 10.02 -4.81
CA ARG A 80 -4.93 11.19 -5.15
C ARG A 80 -4.47 11.19 -6.61
N ARG A 81 -4.07 10.03 -7.15
CA ARG A 81 -3.70 9.88 -8.58
C ARG A 81 -4.92 10.06 -9.48
N ALA A 82 -6.06 9.47 -9.11
CA ALA A 82 -7.31 9.57 -9.84
C ALA A 82 -7.89 11.00 -9.84
N ARG A 83 -7.71 11.80 -8.78
CA ARG A 83 -8.16 13.21 -8.74
C ARG A 83 -7.54 14.09 -9.83
N GLY A 84 -6.36 13.74 -10.35
CA GLY A 84 -5.79 14.43 -11.52
C GLY A 84 -6.45 14.05 -12.84
N LEU A 85 -7.13 12.89 -12.89
CA LEU A 85 -7.83 12.36 -14.06
C LEU A 85 -9.32 12.71 -14.05
N PHE A 86 -9.95 12.79 -12.87
CA PHE A 86 -11.35 13.15 -12.70
C PHE A 86 -11.44 14.59 -12.22
N ALA A 87 -11.62 15.52 -13.17
CA ALA A 87 -12.06 16.86 -12.84
C ALA A 87 -13.48 16.78 -12.22
N PRO A 88 -13.78 17.56 -11.16
CA PRO A 88 -15.04 17.46 -10.42
C PRO A 88 -16.30 17.92 -11.18
N ASP A 89 -16.22 18.22 -12.48
CA ASP A 89 -17.37 18.62 -13.29
C ASP A 89 -18.12 17.45 -13.98
N GLU A 90 -17.61 16.22 -13.91
CA GLU A 90 -18.29 15.05 -14.52
C GLU A 90 -19.23 14.28 -13.57
N LEU A 91 -19.44 14.77 -12.35
CA LEU A 91 -20.34 14.15 -11.37
C LEU A 91 -21.64 14.94 -11.13
N ARG A 92 -22.07 15.74 -12.12
CA ARG A 92 -23.38 16.39 -12.14
C ARG A 92 -24.42 15.59 -12.91
#